data_AF-A0A970NZD3-F1
#
_entry.id   AF-A0A970NZD3-F1
#
_cell.length_a   1.000
_cell.length_b   1.000
_cell.length_c   1.000
_cell.angle_alpha   90.00
_cell.angle_beta   90.00
_cell.angle_gamma   90.00
#
_symmetry.space_group_name_H-M   'P 1'
#
loop_
_entity.id
_entity.type
_entity.pdbx_description
1 polymer ?
#
loop_
_entity_poly.entity_id
_entity_poly.type
_entity_poly.pdbx_seq_one_letter_code
_entity_poly.pdbx_strand_id
1 'polypeptide(L)'
;MENIKTLFIAVLFLTTGLVVSNSLCAQIIGASKLKVEYMENPVGIDIPDPRFSWISVSEKRGCSQSACHIEVAKKAEDLVNDGPKVWDTGKIQSSNSVNIVYEGEPLETGETYFWRVRVWDQNGEAGLWSRIASFHVGPMENSDWDGMWIGPPDTKNSSPLFRKEFSLDKPVSEAYVYIVGLGYYELYLNGEKVGDHVLDPGTTDYSKRVLYSAYDVTDYLKSNNNAVGVWLGNVWFIHHMRKQYEDRCQLIFQLVIKHTDGSVTKILSDGDWKVGESPIVENNIYNGEVYDARKEKPGWNKAGYEDSGWKNAVQVKVPAGRKIDAQLMPPMRVIETLRA
;
A
#
# COMPACT_ATOMS: atom_id res chain seq x y z
N MET A 1 -2.51 -44.64 -93.98
CA MET A 1 -1.19 -45.28 -93.84
C MET A 1 -0.59 -44.72 -92.56
N GLU A 2 -0.80 -45.40 -91.43
CA GLU A 2 0.20 -46.32 -90.81
C GLU A 2 1.46 -45.57 -90.35
N ASN A 3 2.03 -45.70 -89.17
CA ASN A 3 1.85 -46.62 -88.04
C ASN A 3 2.64 -46.01 -86.85
N ILE A 4 2.10 -46.17 -85.63
CA ILE A 4 2.75 -46.58 -84.38
C ILE A 4 4.21 -46.12 -84.10
N LYS A 5 4.42 -45.46 -82.94
CA LYS A 5 5.32 -45.96 -81.87
C LYS A 5 5.26 -45.13 -80.58
N THR A 6 4.87 -45.84 -79.52
CA THR A 6 4.91 -45.52 -78.09
C THR A 6 6.31 -45.10 -77.64
N LEU A 7 6.41 -44.05 -76.82
CA LEU A 7 7.55 -43.85 -75.92
C LEU A 7 7.08 -43.20 -74.61
N PHE A 8 7.07 -43.99 -73.54
CA PHE A 8 6.89 -43.54 -72.16
C PHE A 8 8.15 -42.78 -71.72
N ILE A 9 8.02 -41.49 -71.40
CA ILE A 9 9.06 -40.73 -70.68
C ILE A 9 8.53 -40.49 -69.26
N ALA A 10 9.21 -41.12 -68.30
CA ALA A 10 9.01 -40.91 -66.87
C ALA A 10 9.46 -39.49 -66.51
N VAL A 11 8.53 -38.65 -66.05
CA VAL A 11 8.82 -37.34 -65.47
C VAL A 11 9.19 -37.56 -63.99
N LEU A 12 10.48 -37.44 -63.67
CA LEU A 12 10.97 -37.37 -62.30
C LEU A 12 10.46 -36.08 -61.65
N PHE A 13 9.60 -36.21 -60.64
CA PHE A 13 9.28 -35.11 -59.72
C PHE A 13 10.51 -34.83 -58.85
N LEU A 14 11.26 -33.78 -59.17
CA LEU A 14 12.22 -33.17 -58.24
C LEU A 14 11.47 -32.10 -57.44
N THR A 15 10.68 -32.52 -56.44
CA THR A 15 10.19 -31.59 -55.42
C THR A 15 11.35 -31.26 -54.49
N THR A 16 12.01 -30.14 -54.72
CA THR A 16 12.85 -29.50 -53.70
C THR A 16 11.96 -29.20 -52.51
N GLY A 17 12.06 -30.02 -51.47
CA GLY A 17 11.43 -29.75 -50.19
C GLY A 17 11.94 -28.43 -49.65
N LEU A 18 11.12 -27.39 -49.75
CA LEU A 18 11.29 -26.20 -48.94
C LEU A 18 11.08 -26.66 -47.50
N VAL A 19 12.17 -26.93 -46.79
CA VAL A 19 12.14 -27.02 -45.33
C VAL A 19 11.80 -25.61 -44.88
N VAL A 20 10.51 -25.36 -44.67
CA VAL A 20 10.07 -24.22 -43.88
C VAL A 20 10.65 -24.49 -42.50
N SER A 21 11.80 -23.87 -42.24
CA SER A 21 12.31 -23.72 -40.90
C SER A 21 11.19 -23.14 -40.06
N ASN A 22 10.64 -23.95 -39.15
CA ASN A 22 9.87 -23.44 -38.02
C ASN A 22 10.81 -22.45 -37.31
N SER A 23 10.69 -21.16 -37.63
CA SER A 23 11.30 -20.13 -36.82
C SER A 23 10.77 -20.34 -35.41
N LEU A 24 11.72 -20.59 -34.50
CA LEU A 24 11.48 -20.78 -33.08
C LEU A 24 10.55 -19.66 -32.59
N CYS A 25 9.36 -20.03 -32.12
CA CYS A 25 8.67 -19.17 -31.19
C CYS A 25 9.57 -19.13 -29.95
N ALA A 26 10.24 -17.99 -29.76
CA ALA A 26 11.22 -17.76 -28.71
C ALA A 26 10.69 -18.24 -27.34
N GLN A 27 11.60 -18.74 -26.52
CA GLN A 27 11.29 -19.31 -25.22
C GLN A 27 11.03 -18.17 -24.22
N ILE A 28 9.78 -17.69 -24.13
CA ILE A 28 9.50 -16.52 -23.28
C ILE A 28 9.28 -16.98 -21.84
N ILE A 29 10.34 -16.92 -21.02
CA ILE A 29 10.22 -16.79 -19.57
C ILE A 29 9.74 -15.36 -19.26
N GLY A 30 8.92 -15.19 -18.22
CA GLY A 30 8.47 -13.89 -17.75
C GLY A 30 8.46 -13.82 -16.23
N ALA A 31 8.15 -12.64 -15.68
CA ALA A 31 8.00 -12.43 -14.25
C ALA A 31 6.59 -11.95 -13.91
N SER A 32 6.00 -12.52 -12.86
CA SER A 32 4.67 -12.21 -12.36
C SER A 32 4.68 -12.14 -10.83
N LYS A 33 3.55 -11.78 -10.21
CA LYS A 33 3.42 -11.70 -8.74
C LYS A 33 4.54 -10.88 -8.09
N LEU A 34 4.77 -9.70 -8.67
CA LEU A 34 5.77 -8.73 -8.26
C LEU A 34 5.44 -8.22 -6.86
N LYS A 35 6.43 -8.27 -5.97
CA LYS A 35 6.28 -7.90 -4.57
C LYS A 35 7.46 -7.08 -4.09
N VAL A 36 7.16 -6.10 -3.25
CA VAL A 36 8.12 -5.39 -2.41
C VAL A 36 7.75 -5.68 -0.96
N GLU A 37 8.72 -6.11 -0.16
CA GLU A 37 8.48 -6.51 1.24
C GLU A 37 7.29 -7.49 1.36
N TYR A 38 7.25 -8.49 0.48
CA TYR A 38 6.22 -9.55 0.39
C TYR A 38 4.80 -9.11 0.00
N MET A 39 4.58 -7.83 -0.31
CA MET A 39 3.29 -7.23 -0.64
C MET A 39 3.23 -6.78 -2.11
N GLU A 40 2.05 -6.88 -2.74
CA GLU A 40 1.81 -6.34 -4.09
C GLU A 40 1.48 -4.85 -3.96
N ASN A 41 2.21 -3.97 -4.69
CA ASN A 41 2.04 -2.52 -4.69
C ASN A 41 1.86 -1.88 -3.29
N PRO A 42 2.76 -2.12 -2.32
CA PRO A 42 2.56 -1.68 -0.95
C PRO A 42 2.59 -0.16 -0.81
N VAL A 43 1.79 0.34 0.13
CA VAL A 43 1.78 1.74 0.54
C VAL A 43 2.32 1.83 1.98
N GLY A 44 3.26 2.74 2.22
CA GLY A 44 3.87 2.94 3.54
C GLY A 44 5.05 2.03 3.83
N ILE A 45 5.94 1.82 2.85
CA ILE A 45 7.23 1.15 3.11
C ILE A 45 8.11 2.08 3.95
N ASP A 46 8.59 1.59 5.08
CA ASP A 46 9.52 2.29 5.99
C ASP A 46 10.94 1.69 5.99
N ILE A 47 11.19 0.70 5.11
CA ILE A 47 12.49 0.04 4.97
C ILE A 47 13.33 0.83 3.95
N PRO A 48 14.52 1.36 4.34
CA PRO A 48 15.37 2.12 3.43
C PRO A 48 15.83 1.32 2.19
N ASP A 49 16.13 0.04 2.40
CA ASP A 49 16.58 -0.88 1.36
C ASP A 49 15.56 -2.03 1.17
N PRO A 50 14.39 -1.76 0.56
CA PRO A 50 13.32 -2.75 0.51
C PRO A 50 13.67 -3.92 -0.40
N ARG A 51 13.03 -5.06 -0.15
CA ARG A 51 13.30 -6.33 -0.82
C ARG A 51 12.29 -6.62 -1.91
N PHE A 52 12.80 -6.89 -3.11
CA PHE A 52 12.03 -7.20 -4.31
C PHE A 52 11.95 -8.71 -4.52
N SER A 53 10.77 -9.18 -4.91
CA SER A 53 10.52 -10.60 -5.23
C SER A 53 9.56 -10.73 -6.41
N TRP A 54 9.70 -11.80 -7.17
CA TRP A 54 8.81 -12.15 -8.28
C TRP A 54 8.73 -13.67 -8.47
N ILE A 55 7.68 -14.11 -9.17
CA ILE A 55 7.54 -15.49 -9.61
C ILE A 55 7.88 -15.55 -11.11
N SER A 56 8.94 -16.29 -11.44
CA SER A 56 9.25 -16.63 -12.82
C SER A 56 8.19 -17.57 -13.39
N VAL A 57 7.66 -17.24 -14.57
CA VAL A 57 6.58 -17.98 -15.24
C VAL A 57 6.99 -18.37 -16.66
N SER A 58 6.58 -19.56 -17.09
CA SER A 58 6.76 -20.05 -18.45
C SER A 58 5.67 -21.07 -18.76
N GLU A 59 5.26 -21.17 -20.03
CA GLU A 59 4.34 -22.20 -20.51
C GLU A 59 5.02 -23.57 -20.66
N LYS A 60 6.36 -23.61 -20.63
CA LYS A 60 7.14 -24.85 -20.79
C LYS A 60 7.59 -25.40 -19.45
N ARG A 61 7.60 -26.74 -19.34
CA ARG A 61 8.19 -27.45 -18.20
C ARG A 61 9.71 -27.35 -18.24
N GLY A 62 10.34 -27.31 -17.06
CA GLY A 62 11.80 -27.33 -16.91
C GLY A 62 12.49 -26.00 -17.26
N CYS A 63 11.74 -24.89 -17.37
CA CYS A 63 12.32 -23.56 -17.52
C CYS A 63 12.83 -23.05 -16.16
N SER A 64 14.00 -22.42 -16.14
CA SER A 64 14.59 -21.82 -14.94
C SER A 64 15.24 -20.48 -15.25
N GLN A 65 15.19 -19.56 -14.29
CA GLN A 65 15.88 -18.28 -14.39
C GLN A 65 17.40 -18.47 -14.27
N SER A 66 18.17 -17.84 -15.17
CA SER A 66 19.63 -17.73 -15.09
C SER A 66 20.12 -16.33 -14.70
N ALA A 67 19.33 -15.29 -15.02
CA ALA A 67 19.66 -13.90 -14.73
C ALA A 67 18.40 -13.05 -14.59
N CYS A 68 18.56 -11.87 -13.99
CA CYS A 68 17.52 -10.86 -13.88
C CYS A 68 18.07 -9.44 -14.09
N HIS A 69 17.18 -8.50 -14.33
CA HIS A 69 17.47 -7.06 -14.46
C HIS A 69 16.29 -6.30 -13.89
N ILE A 70 16.55 -5.48 -12.87
CA ILE A 70 15.55 -4.67 -12.18
C ILE A 70 15.81 -3.20 -12.51
N GLU A 71 14.73 -2.47 -12.77
CA GLU A 71 14.75 -1.02 -12.94
C GLU A 71 13.72 -0.39 -12.02
N VAL A 72 14.10 0.71 -11.36
CA VAL A 72 13.23 1.53 -10.50
C VAL A 72 13.35 2.99 -10.90
N ALA A 73 12.22 3.69 -11.00
CA ALA A 73 12.14 5.10 -11.34
C ALA A 73 11.05 5.80 -10.52
N LYS A 74 11.12 7.14 -10.43
CA LYS A 74 10.06 7.96 -9.79
C LYS A 74 8.81 8.12 -10.65
N LYS A 75 8.90 7.87 -11.97
CA LYS A 75 7.77 7.91 -12.90
C LYS A 75 7.69 6.62 -13.71
N ALA A 76 6.48 6.12 -13.91
CA ALA A 76 6.27 4.92 -14.71
C ALA A 76 6.71 5.12 -16.17
N GLU A 77 6.53 6.33 -16.71
CA GLU A 77 6.88 6.68 -18.09
C GLU A 77 8.40 6.62 -18.33
N ASP A 78 9.21 6.90 -17.31
CA ASP A 78 10.67 6.84 -17.41
C ASP A 78 11.13 5.39 -17.62
N LEU A 79 10.43 4.39 -17.08
CA LEU A 79 10.71 2.98 -17.39
C LEU A 79 10.36 2.64 -18.84
N VAL A 80 9.27 3.19 -19.37
CA VAL A 80 8.82 2.89 -20.74
C VAL A 80 9.73 3.55 -21.79
N ASN A 81 10.15 4.79 -21.55
CA ASN A 81 10.87 5.63 -22.50
C ASN A 81 12.39 5.64 -22.29
N ASP A 82 12.91 4.77 -21.42
CA ASP A 82 14.33 4.72 -21.03
C ASP A 82 14.84 6.08 -20.48
N GLY A 83 14.01 6.69 -19.63
CA GLY A 83 14.32 7.89 -18.88
C GLY A 83 15.15 7.61 -17.62
N PRO A 84 15.28 8.62 -16.73
CA PRO A 84 16.07 8.49 -15.50
C PRO A 84 15.55 7.39 -14.56
N LYS A 85 16.48 6.61 -13.99
CA LYS A 85 16.22 5.53 -13.03
C LYS A 85 16.96 5.83 -11.75
N VAL A 86 16.32 5.58 -10.61
CA VAL A 86 16.96 5.65 -9.27
C VAL A 86 17.70 4.36 -8.94
N TRP A 87 17.36 3.28 -9.64
CA TRP A 87 18.09 2.02 -9.59
C TRP A 87 17.98 1.30 -10.93
N ASP A 88 19.12 0.89 -11.48
CA ASP A 88 19.20 0.03 -12.66
C ASP A 88 20.31 -0.98 -12.41
N THR A 89 19.95 -2.25 -12.27
CA THR A 89 20.92 -3.29 -11.93
C THR A 89 21.78 -3.72 -13.12
N GLY A 90 21.38 -3.38 -14.34
CA GLY A 90 21.75 -4.15 -15.53
C GLY A 90 21.42 -5.63 -15.38
N LYS A 91 22.06 -6.47 -16.20
CA LYS A 91 21.90 -7.93 -16.13
C LYS A 91 22.73 -8.52 -14.98
N ILE A 92 22.07 -9.00 -13.94
CA ILE A 92 22.67 -9.77 -12.85
C ILE A 92 22.57 -11.26 -13.16
N GLN A 93 23.70 -11.97 -13.20
CA GLN A 93 23.73 -13.44 -13.29
C GLN A 93 23.31 -14.03 -11.94
N SER A 94 22.07 -14.50 -11.85
CA SER A 94 21.48 -15.02 -10.62
C SER A 94 20.21 -15.80 -10.90
N SER A 95 20.08 -16.95 -10.24
CA SER A 95 18.82 -17.71 -10.15
C SER A 95 17.90 -17.20 -9.03
N ASN A 96 18.36 -16.24 -8.21
CA ASN A 96 17.55 -15.67 -7.14
C ASN A 96 16.42 -14.80 -7.71
N SER A 97 15.22 -14.98 -7.17
CA SER A 97 14.01 -14.23 -7.53
C SER A 97 13.23 -13.76 -6.30
N VAL A 98 13.82 -13.91 -5.12
CA VAL A 98 13.21 -13.62 -3.83
C VAL A 98 14.20 -12.83 -3.00
N ASN A 99 13.69 -11.78 -2.35
CA ASN A 99 14.44 -10.90 -1.45
C ASN A 99 15.69 -10.26 -2.06
N ILE A 100 15.59 -9.79 -3.31
CA ILE A 100 16.64 -8.97 -3.90
C ILE A 100 16.59 -7.59 -3.24
N VAL A 101 17.65 -7.25 -2.51
CA VAL A 101 17.74 -5.99 -1.74
C VAL A 101 17.93 -4.84 -2.71
N TYR A 102 17.23 -3.73 -2.47
CA TYR A 102 17.46 -2.48 -3.15
C TYR A 102 18.88 -1.96 -2.91
N GLU A 103 19.58 -1.56 -3.97
CA GLU A 103 20.95 -1.01 -3.89
C GLU A 103 21.07 0.30 -4.69
N GLY A 104 19.95 0.99 -4.91
CA GLY A 104 19.88 2.24 -5.68
C GLY A 104 20.13 3.49 -4.86
N GLU A 105 19.74 4.63 -5.44
CA GLU A 105 19.77 5.93 -4.75
C GLU A 105 18.85 5.92 -3.51
N PRO A 106 19.19 6.64 -2.42
CA PRO A 106 18.35 6.71 -1.22
C PRO A 106 16.89 7.05 -1.52
N LEU A 107 15.97 6.29 -0.93
CA LEU A 107 14.54 6.50 -1.08
C LEU A 107 14.06 7.72 -0.26
N GLU A 108 13.07 8.43 -0.78
CA GLU A 108 12.49 9.63 -0.16
C GLU A 108 11.13 9.33 0.47
N THR A 109 10.94 9.78 1.72
CA THR A 109 9.65 9.69 2.42
C THR A 109 8.56 10.44 1.66
N GLY A 110 7.40 9.80 1.47
CA GLY A 110 6.25 10.35 0.76
C GLY A 110 6.34 10.25 -0.77
N GLU A 111 7.33 9.52 -1.30
CA GLU A 111 7.49 9.31 -2.74
C GLU A 111 7.00 7.93 -3.19
N THR A 112 6.36 7.92 -4.36
CA THR A 112 5.94 6.71 -5.06
C THR A 112 7.01 6.32 -6.06
N TYR A 113 7.48 5.08 -5.99
CA TYR A 113 8.42 4.52 -6.95
C TYR A 113 7.75 3.46 -7.80
N PHE A 114 8.18 3.37 -9.04
CA PHE A 114 7.73 2.40 -10.02
C PHE A 114 8.88 1.49 -10.39
N TRP A 115 8.59 0.22 -10.60
CA TRP A 115 9.61 -0.76 -10.93
C TRP A 115 9.13 -1.84 -11.88
N ARG A 116 10.09 -2.44 -12.57
CA ARG A 116 9.87 -3.63 -13.41
C ARG A 116 11.08 -4.55 -13.34
N VAL A 117 10.86 -5.81 -13.69
CA VAL A 117 11.93 -6.81 -13.75
C VAL A 117 11.85 -7.59 -15.06
N ARG A 118 13.02 -7.89 -15.61
CA ARG A 118 13.23 -8.81 -16.74
C ARG A 118 14.01 -10.00 -16.27
N VAL A 119 13.70 -11.18 -16.80
CA VAL A 119 14.36 -12.44 -16.47
C VAL A 119 14.90 -13.11 -17.73
N TRP A 120 16.01 -13.85 -17.58
CA TRP A 120 16.58 -14.68 -18.64
C TRP A 120 16.41 -16.15 -18.27
N ASP A 121 16.18 -16.99 -19.28
CA ASP A 121 16.08 -18.43 -19.09
C ASP A 121 17.45 -19.12 -19.02
N GLN A 122 17.46 -20.44 -18.81
CA GLN A 122 18.70 -21.23 -18.72
C GLN A 122 19.56 -21.25 -19.99
N ASN A 123 19.00 -20.87 -21.14
CA ASN A 123 19.72 -20.78 -22.41
C ASN A 123 20.29 -19.37 -22.65
N GLY A 124 20.02 -18.43 -21.74
CA GLY A 124 20.42 -17.04 -21.87
C GLY A 124 19.49 -16.23 -22.77
N GLU A 125 18.29 -16.74 -23.10
CA GLU A 125 17.27 -15.99 -23.81
C GLU A 125 16.54 -15.03 -22.87
N ALA A 126 16.38 -13.77 -23.31
CA ALA A 126 15.74 -12.74 -22.50
C ALA A 126 14.22 -12.84 -22.62
N GLY A 127 13.53 -12.84 -21.48
CA GLY A 127 12.08 -12.71 -21.38
C GLY A 127 11.57 -11.32 -21.77
N LEU A 128 10.26 -11.12 -21.66
CA LEU A 128 9.67 -9.78 -21.68
C LEU A 128 9.90 -9.09 -20.33
N TRP A 129 9.88 -7.76 -20.33
CA TRP A 129 9.72 -7.00 -19.08
C TRP A 129 8.39 -7.38 -18.42
N SER A 130 8.39 -7.43 -17.09
CA SER A 130 7.16 -7.55 -16.32
C SER A 130 6.24 -6.34 -16.54
N ARG A 131 4.99 -6.44 -16.07
CA ARG A 131 4.19 -5.22 -15.82
C ARG A 131 4.96 -4.28 -14.90
N ILE A 132 4.71 -2.98 -15.02
CA ILE A 132 5.20 -2.01 -14.03
C ILE A 132 4.40 -2.22 -12.74
N ALA A 133 5.10 -2.41 -11.64
CA ALA A 133 4.56 -2.38 -10.28
C ALA A 133 5.02 -1.10 -9.58
N SER A 134 4.46 -0.80 -8.42
CA SER A 134 4.84 0.36 -7.62
C SER A 134 5.08 -0.01 -6.16
N PHE A 135 5.62 0.94 -5.40
CA PHE A 135 5.56 0.96 -3.94
C PHE A 135 5.63 2.42 -3.49
N HIS A 136 4.94 2.75 -2.40
CA HIS A 136 4.96 4.09 -1.82
C HIS A 136 5.71 4.08 -0.50
N VAL A 137 6.65 5.00 -0.35
CA VAL A 137 7.49 5.13 0.84
C VAL A 137 6.76 5.98 1.87
N GLY A 138 6.50 5.42 3.04
CA GLY A 138 5.91 6.16 4.16
C GLY A 138 6.97 6.75 5.08
N PRO A 139 6.56 7.34 6.22
CA PRO A 139 7.46 7.73 7.29
C PRO A 139 8.41 6.58 7.67
N MET A 140 9.72 6.80 7.57
CA MET A 140 10.75 5.83 7.95
C MET A 140 11.21 6.00 9.39
N GLU A 141 11.19 7.24 9.87
CA GLU A 141 11.59 7.60 11.22
C GLU A 141 10.53 8.46 11.92
N ASN A 142 10.61 8.54 13.25
CA ASN A 142 9.67 9.36 14.02
C ASN A 142 9.70 10.84 13.62
N SER A 143 10.83 11.35 13.11
CA SER A 143 10.96 12.74 12.63
C SER A 143 10.22 13.02 11.33
N ASP A 144 9.80 11.98 10.60
CA ASP A 144 8.99 12.13 9.38
C ASP A 144 7.52 12.39 9.66
N TRP A 145 7.12 12.34 10.94
CA TRP A 145 5.77 12.66 11.38
C TRP A 145 5.66 14.12 11.80
N ASP A 146 4.92 14.91 11.02
CA ASP A 146 4.64 16.31 11.36
C ASP A 146 3.46 16.45 12.33
N GLY A 147 2.61 15.43 12.41
CA GLY A 147 1.44 15.40 13.29
C GLY A 147 1.80 15.25 14.77
N MET A 148 0.91 15.75 15.62
CA MET A 148 1.01 15.58 17.07
C MET A 148 0.22 14.36 17.52
N TRP A 149 0.71 13.67 18.53
CA TRP A 149 -0.11 12.71 19.27
C TRP A 149 -1.23 13.46 20.00
N ILE A 150 -2.48 13.10 19.71
CA ILE A 150 -3.68 13.69 20.30
C ILE A 150 -4.55 12.62 20.96
N GLY A 151 -5.35 13.03 21.94
CA GLY A 151 -6.27 12.17 22.67
C GLY A 151 -7.56 12.91 23.05
N PRO A 152 -8.57 12.17 23.55
CA PRO A 152 -9.77 12.81 24.07
C PRO A 152 -9.42 13.63 25.33
N PRO A 153 -10.08 14.78 25.57
CA PRO A 153 -9.90 15.53 26.81
C PRO A 153 -10.40 14.74 28.04
N ASP A 154 -11.45 13.92 27.89
CA ASP A 154 -11.92 12.99 28.91
C ASP A 154 -11.23 11.62 28.74
N THR A 155 -10.43 11.23 29.72
CA THR A 155 -9.71 9.94 29.74
C THR A 155 -10.63 8.73 29.81
N LYS A 156 -11.87 8.89 30.29
CA LYS A 156 -12.84 7.79 30.37
C LYS A 156 -13.47 7.44 29.03
N ASN A 157 -13.30 8.28 28.01
CA ASN A 157 -13.81 8.00 26.68
C ASN A 157 -12.99 6.87 26.03
N SER A 158 -13.54 5.66 26.08
CA SER A 158 -12.92 4.44 25.56
C SER A 158 -13.21 4.16 24.08
N SER A 159 -14.06 4.99 23.44
CA SER A 159 -14.31 4.93 22.01
C SER A 159 -14.62 6.31 21.42
N PRO A 160 -13.66 7.25 21.43
CA PRO A 160 -13.85 8.60 20.93
C PRO A 160 -13.96 8.66 19.40
N LEU A 161 -14.79 9.58 18.91
CA LEU A 161 -14.82 10.02 17.52
C LEU A 161 -13.95 11.28 17.39
N PHE A 162 -12.94 11.24 16.53
CA PHE A 162 -12.10 12.37 16.16
C PHE A 162 -12.49 12.86 14.77
N ARG A 163 -12.72 14.16 14.58
CA ARG A 163 -12.99 14.72 13.26
C ARG A 163 -12.23 16.02 13.00
N LYS A 164 -11.95 16.28 11.72
CA LYS A 164 -11.45 17.56 11.24
C LYS A 164 -11.98 17.82 9.84
N GLU A 165 -12.48 19.03 9.61
CA GLU A 165 -12.81 19.52 8.27
C GLU A 165 -11.64 20.28 7.68
N PHE A 166 -11.50 20.21 6.36
CA PHE A 166 -10.50 20.95 5.60
C PHE A 166 -11.02 21.23 4.19
N SER A 167 -10.45 22.22 3.52
CA SER A 167 -10.84 22.57 2.15
C SER A 167 -9.66 22.41 1.21
N LEU A 168 -9.93 21.95 -0.02
CA LEU A 168 -8.96 21.84 -1.11
C LEU A 168 -9.39 22.74 -2.26
N ASP A 169 -8.51 23.64 -2.66
CA ASP A 169 -8.72 24.60 -3.75
C ASP A 169 -7.97 24.22 -5.04
N LYS A 170 -7.11 23.19 -4.99
CA LYS A 170 -6.29 22.72 -6.10
C LYS A 170 -6.61 21.27 -6.47
N PRO A 171 -6.48 20.89 -7.75
CA PRO A 171 -6.57 19.49 -8.17
C PRO A 171 -5.54 18.61 -7.47
N VAL A 172 -5.97 17.42 -7.03
CA VAL A 172 -5.12 16.42 -6.38
C VAL A 172 -4.53 15.51 -7.44
N SER A 173 -3.23 15.22 -7.35
CA SER A 173 -2.57 14.19 -8.15
C SER A 173 -2.46 12.86 -7.42
N GLU A 174 -2.08 12.90 -6.14
CA GLU A 174 -1.98 11.73 -5.26
C GLU A 174 -2.18 12.16 -3.80
N ALA A 175 -2.78 11.31 -2.98
CA ALA A 175 -2.97 11.57 -1.57
C ALA A 175 -2.82 10.31 -0.73
N TYR A 176 -2.04 10.42 0.36
CA TYR A 176 -1.75 9.30 1.25
C TYR A 176 -2.03 9.68 2.70
N VAL A 177 -2.70 8.78 3.42
CA VAL A 177 -2.85 8.85 4.88
C VAL A 177 -1.84 7.94 5.54
N TYR A 178 -1.26 8.42 6.63
CA TYR A 178 -0.51 7.62 7.61
C TYR A 178 -1.17 7.81 8.97
N ILE A 179 -1.48 6.71 9.65
CA ILE A 179 -2.28 6.75 10.87
C ILE A 179 -1.82 5.70 11.88
N VAL A 180 -1.76 6.12 13.15
CA VAL A 180 -1.75 5.21 14.29
C VAL A 180 -2.90 5.58 15.22
N GLY A 181 -3.82 4.64 15.44
CA GLY A 181 -4.79 4.70 16.54
C GLY A 181 -4.41 3.69 17.62
N LEU A 182 -4.04 4.13 18.82
CA LEU A 182 -3.71 3.21 19.91
C LEU A 182 -4.96 2.58 20.52
N GLY A 183 -4.92 1.25 20.59
CA GLY A 183 -6.12 0.43 20.74
C GLY A 183 -6.43 -0.13 19.35
N TYR A 184 -7.53 0.31 18.76
CA TYR A 184 -7.82 0.17 17.33
C TYR A 184 -8.44 1.46 16.77
N TYR A 185 -8.51 1.57 15.45
CA TYR A 185 -9.24 2.64 14.79
C TYR A 185 -10.03 2.16 13.57
N GLU A 186 -11.02 2.96 13.19
CA GLU A 186 -11.54 3.01 11.83
C GLU A 186 -11.37 4.42 11.27
N LEU A 187 -10.89 4.51 10.04
CA LEU A 187 -10.68 5.76 9.33
C LEU A 187 -11.80 5.98 8.31
N TYR A 188 -12.27 7.22 8.24
CA TYR A 188 -13.28 7.67 7.30
C TYR A 188 -12.83 8.95 6.61
N LEU A 189 -13.09 9.04 5.31
CA LEU A 189 -12.98 10.27 4.54
C LEU A 189 -14.30 10.53 3.83
N ASN A 190 -14.86 11.73 4.02
CA ASN A 190 -16.07 12.18 3.36
C ASN A 190 -17.29 11.25 3.51
N GLY A 191 -17.36 10.54 4.65
CA GLY A 191 -18.41 9.57 4.98
C GLY A 191 -18.13 8.13 4.57
N GLU A 192 -17.06 7.87 3.84
CA GLU A 192 -16.67 6.55 3.36
C GLU A 192 -15.56 5.96 4.23
N LYS A 193 -15.68 4.69 4.60
CA LYS A 193 -14.63 3.98 5.36
C LYS A 193 -13.42 3.78 4.44
N VAL A 194 -12.24 4.14 4.91
CA VAL A 194 -10.99 3.98 4.18
C VAL A 194 -10.45 2.58 4.39
N GLY A 195 -10.25 1.86 3.28
CA GLY A 195 -9.75 0.48 3.28
C GLY A 195 -10.76 -0.54 3.83
N ASP A 196 -10.31 -1.78 3.93
CA ASP A 196 -11.11 -2.93 4.38
C ASP A 196 -10.58 -3.56 5.68
N HIS A 197 -9.64 -2.88 6.34
CA HIS A 197 -9.02 -3.36 7.57
C HIS A 197 -10.04 -3.33 8.72
N VAL A 198 -9.89 -4.28 9.63
CA VAL A 198 -10.60 -4.34 10.91
C VAL A 198 -9.59 -4.58 12.01
N LEU A 199 -9.87 -4.08 13.22
CA LEU A 199 -8.99 -4.27 14.38
C LEU A 199 -7.54 -3.80 14.12
N ASP A 200 -7.41 -2.64 13.46
CA ASP A 200 -6.12 -2.07 13.06
C ASP A 200 -5.70 -0.95 14.03
N PRO A 201 -4.40 -0.74 14.35
CA PRO A 201 -3.24 -1.51 13.91
C PRO A 201 -3.02 -2.79 14.73
N GLY A 202 -2.09 -3.63 14.27
CA GLY A 202 -1.63 -4.82 14.98
C GLY A 202 -1.04 -4.49 16.35
N THR A 203 -1.31 -5.36 17.32
CA THR A 203 -0.88 -5.18 18.72
C THR A 203 0.62 -5.42 18.90
N THR A 204 1.30 -4.49 19.57
CA THR A 204 2.73 -4.56 19.93
C THR A 204 2.94 -4.18 21.39
N ASP A 205 4.19 -4.27 21.88
CA ASP A 205 4.58 -3.59 23.12
C ASP A 205 4.62 -2.07 22.86
N TYR A 206 3.50 -1.39 23.12
CA TYR A 206 3.34 0.04 22.92
C TYR A 206 4.33 0.90 23.72
N SER A 207 5.14 0.34 24.65
CA SER A 207 6.18 1.14 25.32
C SER A 207 7.38 1.35 24.41
N LYS A 208 7.60 0.41 23.48
CA LYS A 208 8.77 0.35 22.60
C LYS A 208 8.42 0.68 21.17
N ARG A 209 7.27 0.21 20.68
CA ARG A 209 6.88 0.34 19.28
C ARG A 209 5.37 0.35 19.12
N VAL A 210 4.89 1.16 18.18
CA VAL A 210 3.53 1.14 17.64
C VAL A 210 3.60 0.99 16.12
N LEU A 211 2.56 0.42 15.53
CA LEU A 211 2.49 0.24 14.07
C LEU A 211 1.59 1.31 13.46
N TYR A 212 2.02 1.89 12.34
CA TYR A 212 1.16 2.71 11.50
C TYR A 212 0.70 1.93 10.27
N SER A 213 -0.49 2.30 9.80
CA SER A 213 -0.99 1.87 8.50
C SER A 213 -1.01 3.05 7.55
N ALA A 214 -0.80 2.76 6.26
CA ALA A 214 -0.85 3.75 5.21
C ALA A 214 -1.89 3.39 4.15
N TYR A 215 -2.55 4.42 3.61
CA TYR A 215 -3.62 4.26 2.63
C TYR A 215 -3.44 5.25 1.50
N ASP A 216 -3.56 4.77 0.26
CA ASP A 216 -3.86 5.65 -0.87
C ASP A 216 -5.33 6.10 -0.73
N VAL A 217 -5.51 7.41 -0.57
CA VAL A 217 -6.82 8.03 -0.40
C VAL A 217 -7.15 9.02 -1.51
N THR A 218 -6.41 8.97 -2.62
CA THR A 218 -6.55 9.91 -3.74
C THR A 218 -8.02 10.02 -4.18
N ASP A 219 -8.69 8.88 -4.37
CA ASP A 219 -10.07 8.81 -4.85
C ASP A 219 -11.13 9.11 -3.78
N TYR A 220 -10.76 9.24 -2.50
CA TYR A 220 -11.69 9.60 -1.43
C TYR A 220 -11.91 11.11 -1.32
N LEU A 221 -10.97 11.91 -1.86
CA LEU A 221 -10.97 13.36 -1.73
C LEU A 221 -11.93 14.01 -2.73
N LYS A 222 -12.55 15.09 -2.29
CA LYS A 222 -13.46 15.92 -3.09
C LYS A 222 -12.82 17.28 -3.34
N SER A 223 -13.21 17.93 -4.43
CA SER A 223 -12.96 19.37 -4.57
C SER A 223 -13.65 20.14 -3.44
N ASN A 224 -13.03 21.19 -2.93
CA ASN A 224 -13.53 22.02 -1.83
C ASN A 224 -13.56 21.27 -0.49
N ASN A 225 -14.71 21.25 0.19
CA ASN A 225 -14.82 20.83 1.58
C ASN A 225 -14.75 19.32 1.72
N ASN A 226 -13.86 18.89 2.61
CA ASN A 226 -13.60 17.51 2.97
C ASN A 226 -13.70 17.36 4.49
N ALA A 227 -13.97 16.15 4.95
CA ALA A 227 -13.86 15.79 6.35
C ALA A 227 -13.13 14.47 6.51
N VAL A 228 -12.24 14.43 7.50
CA VAL A 228 -11.67 13.20 8.05
C VAL A 228 -12.37 12.88 9.36
N GLY A 229 -12.72 11.60 9.52
CA GLY A 229 -13.23 11.03 10.77
C GLY A 229 -12.40 9.83 11.18
N VAL A 230 -12.02 9.75 12.45
CA VAL A 230 -11.33 8.59 13.03
C VAL A 230 -12.10 8.13 14.26
N TRP A 231 -12.56 6.88 14.25
CA TRP A 231 -13.25 6.26 15.37
C TRP A 231 -12.26 5.35 16.09
N LEU A 232 -11.89 5.68 17.33
CA LEU A 232 -11.00 4.82 18.11
C LEU A 232 -11.77 3.79 18.94
N GLY A 233 -11.13 2.65 19.20
CA GLY A 233 -11.53 1.65 20.18
C GLY A 233 -10.36 1.37 21.10
N ASN A 234 -10.63 1.10 22.38
CA ASN A 234 -9.62 1.00 23.42
C ASN A 234 -9.00 -0.42 23.48
N VAL A 235 -9.84 -1.47 23.36
CA VAL A 235 -9.47 -2.89 23.28
C VAL A 235 -8.32 -3.32 24.21
N TRP A 236 -7.08 -3.35 23.74
CA TRP A 236 -5.91 -3.84 24.48
C TRP A 236 -5.32 -2.80 25.45
N PHE A 237 -5.53 -1.51 25.16
CA PHE A 237 -4.78 -0.41 25.75
C PHE A 237 -5.07 -0.22 27.25
N ILE A 238 -6.33 -0.42 27.69
CA ILE A 238 -6.74 -0.16 29.09
C ILE A 238 -6.67 -1.39 30.03
N HIS A 239 -6.41 -2.62 29.59
CA HIS A 239 -6.42 -3.77 30.54
C HIS A 239 -5.05 -4.09 31.17
N HIS A 240 -3.96 -4.00 30.42
CA HIS A 240 -2.64 -4.43 30.91
C HIS A 240 -1.63 -3.29 31.13
N MET A 241 -1.90 -2.09 30.62
CA MET A 241 -0.89 -1.00 30.54
C MET A 241 -1.34 0.33 31.17
N ARG A 242 -2.44 0.34 31.95
CA ARG A 242 -3.09 1.53 32.54
C ARG A 242 -2.12 2.59 33.08
N LYS A 243 -1.15 2.18 33.90
CA LYS A 243 -0.26 3.13 34.60
C LYS A 243 0.77 3.85 33.71
N GLN A 244 0.96 3.47 32.43
CA GLN A 244 2.10 3.94 31.61
C GLN A 244 1.75 4.95 30.49
N TYR A 245 0.48 5.14 30.11
CA TYR A 245 0.12 5.93 28.89
C TYR A 245 -1.02 6.94 29.06
N GLU A 246 -1.11 7.57 30.23
CA GLU A 246 -2.13 8.59 30.55
C GLU A 246 -3.60 8.10 30.42
N ASP A 247 -3.82 6.78 30.47
CA ASP A 247 -5.14 6.13 30.54
C ASP A 247 -6.15 6.58 29.44
N ARG A 248 -5.73 6.87 28.21
CA ARG A 248 -6.64 7.27 27.12
C ARG A 248 -6.25 6.80 25.72
N CYS A 249 -7.23 6.63 24.83
CA CYS A 249 -6.99 6.40 23.40
C CYS A 249 -6.12 7.52 22.81
N GLN A 250 -5.20 7.18 21.90
CA GLN A 250 -4.26 8.13 21.30
C GLN A 250 -4.29 8.00 19.77
N LEU A 251 -4.17 9.12 19.06
CA LEU A 251 -4.12 9.21 17.62
C LEU A 251 -2.91 10.03 17.20
N ILE A 252 -2.14 9.55 16.24
CA ILE A 252 -1.32 10.40 15.38
C ILE A 252 -1.73 10.15 13.93
N PHE A 253 -1.89 11.23 13.18
CA PHE A 253 -2.44 11.21 11.82
C PHE A 253 -1.72 12.24 10.98
N GLN A 254 -1.42 11.87 9.73
CA GLN A 254 -1.07 12.83 8.70
C GLN A 254 -1.61 12.37 7.35
N LEU A 255 -2.27 13.29 6.66
CA LEU A 255 -2.68 13.17 5.28
C LEU A 255 -1.79 14.10 4.44
N VAL A 256 -1.05 13.52 3.50
CA VAL A 256 -0.18 14.24 2.57
C VAL A 256 -0.85 14.22 1.20
N ILE A 257 -1.10 15.40 0.64
CA ILE A 257 -1.80 15.59 -0.63
C ILE A 257 -0.85 16.30 -1.58
N LYS A 258 -0.44 15.63 -2.66
CA LYS A 258 0.29 16.28 -3.75
C LYS A 258 -0.72 16.78 -4.78
N HIS A 259 -0.50 17.99 -5.26
CA HIS A 259 -1.32 18.65 -6.25
C HIS A 259 -0.69 18.56 -7.63
N THR A 260 -1.51 18.71 -8.68
CA THR A 260 -1.04 18.65 -10.07
C THR A 260 -0.05 19.76 -10.45
N ASP A 261 0.03 20.84 -9.65
CA ASP A 261 1.00 21.93 -9.80
C ASP A 261 2.34 21.66 -9.07
N GLY A 262 2.47 20.50 -8.42
CA GLY A 262 3.66 20.10 -7.64
C GLY A 262 3.66 20.61 -6.19
N SER A 263 2.67 21.40 -5.77
CA SER A 263 2.54 21.82 -4.37
C SER A 263 1.99 20.70 -3.48
N VAL A 264 2.27 20.78 -2.17
CA VAL A 264 1.85 19.78 -1.19
C VAL A 264 1.02 20.42 -0.09
N THR A 265 -0.14 19.85 0.18
CA THR A 265 -0.99 20.17 1.34
C THR A 265 -0.89 19.05 2.36
N LYS A 266 -0.76 19.39 3.65
CA LYS A 266 -0.76 18.43 4.76
C LYS A 266 -1.90 18.70 5.74
N ILE A 267 -2.67 17.67 6.07
CA ILE A 267 -3.67 17.70 7.14
C ILE A 267 -3.15 16.82 8.29
N LEU A 268 -2.86 17.45 9.43
CA LEU A 268 -2.15 16.83 10.54
C LEU A 268 -3.06 16.67 11.76
N SER A 269 -2.79 15.66 12.60
CA SER A 269 -3.31 15.61 13.97
C SER A 269 -2.74 16.74 14.81
N ASP A 270 -3.61 17.55 15.39
CA ASP A 270 -3.27 18.71 16.23
C ASP A 270 -4.43 19.05 17.17
N GLY A 271 -4.31 20.15 17.92
CA GLY A 271 -5.32 20.60 18.88
C GLY A 271 -6.62 21.13 18.27
N ASP A 272 -6.72 21.26 16.94
CA ASP A 272 -7.92 21.74 16.25
C ASP A 272 -8.91 20.62 15.91
N TRP A 273 -8.49 19.36 16.08
CA TRP A 273 -9.39 18.22 15.95
C TRP A 273 -10.50 18.26 16.98
N LYS A 274 -11.69 17.87 16.58
CA LYS A 274 -12.88 17.79 17.44
C LYS A 274 -13.09 16.36 17.90
N VAL A 275 -13.49 16.22 19.16
CA VAL A 275 -13.69 14.94 19.83
C VAL A 275 -15.11 14.82 20.37
N GLY A 276 -15.81 13.79 19.91
CA GLY A 276 -17.17 13.44 20.30
C GLY A 276 -17.28 12.06 20.93
N GLU A 277 -18.40 11.81 21.61
CA GLU A 277 -18.77 10.45 22.05
C GLU A 277 -19.32 9.64 20.88
N SER A 278 -18.91 8.37 20.79
CA SER A 278 -19.47 7.41 19.84
C SER A 278 -20.69 6.67 20.44
N PRO A 279 -21.45 5.94 19.62
CA PRO A 279 -22.48 5.02 20.11
C PRO A 279 -21.93 3.77 20.81
N ILE A 280 -20.63 3.49 20.74
CA ILE A 280 -19.98 2.43 21.52
C ILE A 280 -19.75 2.93 22.94
N VAL A 281 -20.56 2.43 23.88
CA VAL A 281 -20.48 2.83 25.30
C VAL A 281 -19.45 2.00 26.07
N GLU A 282 -19.24 0.75 25.66
CA GLU A 282 -18.22 -0.14 26.19
C GLU A 282 -17.64 -0.98 25.06
N ASN A 283 -16.32 -1.19 25.05
CA ASN A 283 -15.64 -2.10 24.13
C ASN A 283 -14.51 -2.85 24.83
N ASN A 284 -14.43 -4.15 24.57
CA ASN A 284 -13.42 -5.04 25.12
C ASN A 284 -13.23 -6.27 24.23
N ILE A 285 -11.99 -6.70 24.03
CA ILE A 285 -11.70 -7.88 23.19
C ILE A 285 -12.29 -9.18 23.75
N TYR A 286 -12.42 -9.29 25.07
CA TYR A 286 -12.92 -10.49 25.75
C TYR A 286 -14.41 -10.38 26.09
N ASN A 287 -14.86 -9.19 26.52
CA ASN A 287 -16.24 -8.99 26.99
C ASN A 287 -17.20 -8.48 25.91
N GLY A 288 -16.69 -8.19 24.71
CA GLY A 288 -17.48 -7.70 23.59
C GLY A 288 -17.69 -6.20 23.59
N GLU A 289 -18.72 -5.76 22.87
CA GLU A 289 -19.06 -4.37 22.64
C GLU A 289 -20.51 -4.10 23.02
N VAL A 290 -20.76 -2.96 23.68
CA VAL A 290 -22.11 -2.46 23.97
C VAL A 290 -22.33 -1.22 23.11
N TYR A 291 -23.34 -1.30 22.25
CA TYR A 291 -23.69 -0.26 21.29
C TYR A 291 -25.07 0.32 21.61
N ASP A 292 -25.16 1.64 21.80
CA ASP A 292 -26.41 2.37 21.98
C ASP A 292 -26.72 3.21 20.74
N ALA A 293 -27.59 2.69 19.86
CA ALA A 293 -27.96 3.36 18.61
C ALA A 293 -28.62 4.73 18.81
N ARG A 294 -29.16 5.02 20.00
CA ARG A 294 -29.74 6.35 20.32
C ARG A 294 -28.66 7.44 20.39
N LYS A 295 -27.38 7.06 20.51
CA LYS A 295 -26.23 7.97 20.58
C LYS A 295 -25.52 8.18 19.23
N GLU A 296 -26.03 7.57 18.16
CA GLU A 296 -25.50 7.74 16.81
C GLU A 296 -25.44 9.22 16.41
N LYS A 297 -24.44 9.55 15.60
CA LYS A 297 -24.22 10.90 15.07
C LYS A 297 -24.17 10.84 13.55
N PRO A 298 -25.32 10.71 12.87
CA PRO A 298 -25.35 10.57 11.42
C PRO A 298 -24.58 11.71 10.74
N GLY A 299 -23.65 11.35 9.85
CA GLY A 299 -22.86 12.32 9.09
C GLY A 299 -21.69 12.96 9.84
N TRP A 300 -21.34 12.53 11.06
CA TRP A 300 -20.22 13.08 11.82
C TRP A 300 -18.88 13.11 11.06
N ASN A 301 -18.70 12.17 10.13
CA ASN A 301 -17.53 12.00 9.29
C ASN A 301 -17.67 12.64 7.89
N LYS A 302 -18.64 13.53 7.70
CA LYS A 302 -18.84 14.34 6.48
C LYS A 302 -18.58 15.82 6.76
N ALA A 303 -18.25 16.57 5.71
CA ALA A 303 -18.11 18.02 5.80
C ALA A 303 -19.47 18.69 6.03
N GLY A 304 -19.46 19.84 6.71
CA GLY A 304 -20.67 20.57 7.11
C GLY A 304 -21.44 19.93 8.26
N TYR A 305 -20.80 19.07 9.07
CA TYR A 305 -21.43 18.51 10.26
C TYR A 305 -21.29 19.47 11.45
N GLU A 306 -22.41 19.72 12.14
CA GLU A 306 -22.47 20.61 13.30
C GLU A 306 -21.82 19.98 14.54
N ASP A 307 -20.54 20.28 14.76
CA ASP A 307 -19.75 19.78 15.89
C ASP A 307 -19.47 20.81 16.98
N SER A 308 -20.24 21.90 17.02
CA SER A 308 -20.09 22.97 18.03
C SER A 308 -20.19 22.48 19.48
N GLY A 309 -20.88 21.36 19.72
CA GLY A 309 -20.94 20.68 21.03
C GLY A 309 -19.77 19.75 21.33
N TRP A 310 -18.86 19.53 20.38
CA TRP A 310 -17.69 18.67 20.54
C TRP A 310 -16.53 19.46 21.14
N LYS A 311 -15.71 18.77 21.93
CA LYS A 311 -14.53 19.37 22.58
C LYS A 311 -13.34 19.26 21.65
N ASN A 312 -12.35 20.13 21.82
CA ASN A 312 -11.09 19.96 21.10
C ASN A 312 -10.31 18.75 21.64
N ALA A 313 -9.55 18.11 20.77
CA ALA A 313 -8.55 17.14 21.13
C ALA A 313 -7.43 17.81 21.95
N VAL A 314 -6.78 17.02 22.79
CA VAL A 314 -5.64 17.50 23.57
C VAL A 314 -4.39 16.76 23.12
N GLN A 315 -3.26 17.47 23.09
CA GLN A 315 -1.97 16.85 22.88
C GLN A 315 -1.68 15.89 24.05
N VAL A 316 -1.18 14.69 23.73
CA VAL A 316 -0.84 13.66 24.72
C VAL A 316 0.66 13.35 24.69
N LYS A 317 1.20 12.95 25.84
CA LYS A 317 2.59 12.51 25.91
C LYS A 317 2.69 11.04 25.51
N VAL A 318 3.77 10.71 24.82
CA VAL A 318 4.16 9.33 24.50
C VAL A 318 5.50 9.00 25.16
N PRO A 319 5.78 7.72 25.46
CA PRO A 319 7.08 7.29 25.97
C PRO A 319 8.20 7.76 25.06
N ALA A 320 9.26 8.29 25.67
CA ALA A 320 10.47 8.67 24.95
C ALA A 320 11.07 7.44 24.25
N GLY A 321 11.44 7.58 22.98
CA GLY A 321 12.04 6.51 22.20
C GLY A 321 11.07 5.44 21.68
N ARG A 322 9.75 5.57 21.91
CA ARG A 322 8.75 4.72 21.23
C ARG A 322 8.89 4.88 19.72
N LYS A 323 9.18 3.78 19.01
CA LYS A 323 9.23 3.76 17.54
C LYS A 323 7.84 3.72 16.92
N ILE A 324 7.70 4.35 15.76
CA ILE A 324 6.54 4.24 14.88
C ILE A 324 7.01 3.53 13.61
N ASP A 325 6.69 2.25 13.47
CA ASP A 325 7.09 1.42 12.32
C ASP A 325 5.87 1.15 11.43
N ALA A 326 6.09 0.90 10.13
CA ALA A 326 5.03 0.51 9.22
C ALA A 326 4.51 -0.89 9.53
N GLN A 327 3.20 -1.10 9.34
CA GLN A 327 2.59 -2.41 9.37
C GLN A 327 2.86 -3.19 8.07
N LEU A 328 4.08 -3.71 7.93
CA LEU A 328 4.50 -4.53 6.78
C LEU A 328 4.04 -6.00 6.92
N MET A 329 2.75 -6.20 7.14
CA MET A 329 2.12 -7.52 7.20
C MET A 329 0.69 -7.46 6.69
N PRO A 330 0.11 -8.57 6.22
CA PRO A 330 -1.31 -8.61 5.88
C PRO A 330 -2.16 -8.17 7.08
N PRO A 331 -2.97 -7.11 6.94
CA PRO A 331 -3.85 -6.64 8.01
C PRO A 331 -5.02 -7.59 8.21
N MET A 332 -5.66 -7.50 9.38
CA MET A 332 -6.89 -8.23 9.66
C MET A 332 -8.04 -7.70 8.79
N ARG A 333 -8.78 -8.63 8.20
CA ARG A 333 -9.91 -8.38 7.30
C ARG A 333 -11.02 -9.39 7.56
N VAL A 334 -12.25 -9.02 7.18
CA VAL A 334 -13.34 -9.99 7.06
C VAL A 334 -13.10 -10.82 5.79
N ILE A 335 -12.65 -12.07 5.95
CA ILE A 335 -12.29 -12.94 4.80
C ILE A 335 -13.46 -13.75 4.25
N GLU A 336 -14.49 -13.98 5.07
CA GLU A 336 -15.65 -14.78 4.72
C GLU A 336 -16.85 -14.37 5.59
N THR A 337 -18.06 -14.40 5.02
CA THR A 337 -19.30 -14.24 5.76
C THR A 337 -20.05 -15.56 5.75
N LEU A 338 -20.12 -16.21 6.91
CA LEU A 338 -20.90 -17.43 7.09
C LEU A 338 -22.34 -17.06 7.42
N ARG A 339 -23.28 -17.57 6.62
CA ARG A 339 -24.71 -17.41 6.89
C ARG A 339 -25.16 -18.50 7.85
N ALA A 340 -25.95 -18.10 8.84
CA ALA A 340 -26.59 -18.99 9.80
C ALA A 340 -27.72 -19.81 9.15
#